data_AF-A0A8T4PD25-F1
#
_entry.id   AF-A0A8T4PD25-F1
#
_cell.length_a   1.000
_cell.length_b   1.000
_cell.length_c   1.000
_cell.angle_alpha   90.00
_cell.angle_beta   90.00
_cell.angle_gamma   90.00
#
_symmetry.space_group_name_H-M   'P 1'
#
loop_
_entity.id
_entity.type
_entity.pdbx_description
1 polymer ?
#
loop_
_entity_poly.entity_id
_entity_poly.type
_entity_poly.pdbx_seq_one_letter_code
_entity_poly.pdbx_strand_id
1 'polypeptide(L)'
;MAKKSKSRRAQVSQKTIRRSVNKFKSRKIEKTPSISYTWLFVKVLLIAVFAYGLYVIWSIDWINGLSIITGVLLVYLLIKLFFKLKRK
;
A
#
# COMPACT_ATOMS: atom_id res chain seq x y z
N MET A 1 -27.15 -57.94 -41.89
CA MET A 1 -26.08 -58.44 -40.98
C MET A 1 -24.76 -57.90 -41.51
N ALA A 2 -23.83 -57.22 -40.83
CA ALA A 2 -23.63 -56.78 -39.45
C ALA A 2 -22.91 -55.40 -39.46
N LYS A 3 -23.48 -54.37 -38.82
CA LYS A 3 -22.98 -53.59 -37.66
C LYS A 3 -21.51 -53.07 -37.67
N LYS A 4 -21.42 -51.72 -37.57
CA LYS A 4 -20.50 -50.90 -36.72
C LYS A 4 -19.02 -50.80 -37.15
N SER A 5 -18.26 -49.71 -36.94
CA SER A 5 -18.48 -48.42 -36.27
C SER A 5 -17.44 -47.40 -36.73
N LYS A 6 -17.84 -46.13 -36.85
CA LYS A 6 -16.99 -44.94 -37.01
C LYS A 6 -15.92 -44.88 -35.91
N SER A 7 -14.65 -44.92 -36.30
CA SER A 7 -13.51 -44.63 -35.41
C SER A 7 -13.49 -43.13 -35.06
N ARG A 8 -14.18 -42.78 -33.98
CA ARG A 8 -13.89 -41.59 -33.16
C ARG A 8 -13.03 -42.07 -32.00
N ARG A 9 -11.70 -41.99 -32.12
CA ARG A 9 -10.80 -42.18 -30.98
C ARG A 9 -10.02 -40.88 -30.72
N ALA A 10 -10.57 -40.15 -29.76
CA ALA A 10 -9.85 -39.45 -28.70
C ALA A 10 -8.79 -38.41 -29.11
N GLN A 11 -9.24 -37.28 -29.68
CA GLN A 11 -8.69 -35.97 -29.31
C GLN A 11 -9.20 -35.61 -27.91
N VAL A 12 -8.72 -36.31 -26.88
CA VAL A 12 -9.02 -35.97 -25.49
C VAL A 12 -7.70 -35.91 -24.73
N SER A 13 -7.53 -34.81 -24.00
CA SER A 13 -6.50 -34.62 -22.97
C SER A 13 -5.20 -33.88 -23.34
N GLN A 14 -5.26 -32.87 -24.21
CA GLN A 14 -4.30 -31.74 -24.11
C GLN A 14 -4.90 -30.49 -23.45
N LYS A 15 -6.22 -30.45 -23.29
CA LYS A 15 -6.90 -29.30 -22.65
C LYS A 15 -6.77 -29.29 -21.13
N THR A 16 -6.45 -30.43 -20.51
CA THR A 16 -6.32 -30.56 -19.05
C THR A 16 -4.96 -30.07 -18.54
N ILE A 17 -3.90 -30.19 -19.35
CA ILE A 17 -2.53 -29.78 -18.98
C ILE A 17 -2.41 -28.24 -18.95
N ARG A 18 -3.15 -27.51 -19.79
CA ARG A 18 -3.12 -26.04 -19.77
C ARG A 18 -3.79 -25.39 -18.56
N ARG A 19 -4.62 -26.11 -17.79
CA ARG A 19 -5.29 -25.54 -16.61
C ARG A 19 -4.45 -25.61 -15.34
N SER A 20 -3.47 -26.51 -15.23
CA SER A 20 -2.66 -26.65 -14.00
C SER A 20 -1.45 -25.71 -13.96
N VAL A 21 -0.90 -25.29 -15.10
CA VAL A 21 0.25 -24.38 -15.14
C VAL A 21 -0.14 -22.94 -14.75
N ASN A 22 -1.38 -22.52 -15.00
CA ASN A 22 -1.85 -21.19 -14.61
C ASN A 22 -2.22 -21.06 -13.12
N LYS A 23 -2.27 -22.16 -12.35
CA LYS A 23 -2.51 -22.08 -10.90
C LYS A 23 -1.28 -21.67 -10.10
N PHE A 24 -0.09 -21.69 -10.70
CA PHE A 24 1.17 -21.31 -10.04
C PHE A 24 1.68 -19.91 -10.41
N LYS A 25 0.93 -19.14 -11.22
CA LYS A 25 1.34 -17.80 -11.68
C LYS A 25 0.48 -16.69 -11.08
N SER A 26 0.18 -16.79 -9.78
CA SER A 26 -0.26 -15.63 -8.99
C SER A 26 -0.14 -15.94 -7.50
N ARG A 27 1.05 -16.36 -7.05
CA ARG A 27 1.46 -15.85 -5.74
C ARG A 27 1.63 -14.36 -5.98
N LYS A 28 0.59 -13.59 -5.61
CA LYS A 28 0.73 -12.16 -5.32
C LYS A 28 2.05 -12.07 -4.60
N ILE A 29 3.04 -11.45 -5.25
CA ILE A 29 4.20 -10.95 -4.56
C ILE A 29 3.57 -10.10 -3.47
N GLU A 30 3.54 -10.63 -2.24
CA GLU A 30 3.30 -9.84 -1.06
C GLU A 30 4.32 -8.74 -1.21
N LYS A 31 3.83 -7.57 -1.65
CA LYS A 31 4.59 -6.35 -1.64
C LYS A 31 4.88 -6.16 -0.17
N THR A 32 5.98 -6.74 0.29
CA THR A 32 6.67 -6.32 1.50
C THR A 32 6.60 -4.80 1.43
N PRO A 33 5.91 -4.13 2.35
CA PRO A 33 5.90 -2.69 2.32
C PRO A 33 7.36 -2.32 2.50
N SER A 34 8.03 -1.93 1.42
CA SER A 34 9.34 -1.32 1.50
C SER A 34 9.06 -0.03 2.26
N ILE A 35 9.18 -0.10 3.58
CA ILE A 35 8.94 1.03 4.45
C ILE A 35 9.97 2.05 3.98
N SER A 36 9.49 3.07 3.29
CA SER A 36 10.35 4.12 2.80
C SER A 36 10.99 4.75 4.04
N TYR A 37 12.31 4.63 4.15
CA TYR A 37 13.06 5.27 5.23
C TYR A 37 12.76 6.77 5.28
N THR A 38 12.51 7.39 4.12
CA THR A 38 12.03 8.76 3.99
C THR A 38 10.69 8.97 4.72
N TRP A 39 9.75 8.03 4.63
CA TRP A 39 8.46 8.14 5.30
C TRP A 39 8.55 7.94 6.81
N LEU A 40 9.42 7.04 7.27
CA LEU A 40 9.75 6.92 8.69
C LEU A 40 10.38 8.20 9.22
N PHE A 41 11.36 8.75 8.52
CA PHE A 41 12.03 9.98 8.89
C PHE A 41 11.05 11.15 8.99
N VAL A 42 10.14 11.31 8.02
CA VAL A 42 9.09 12.35 8.06
C VAL A 42 8.19 12.19 9.30
N LYS A 43 7.81 10.96 9.67
CA LYS A 43 7.02 10.72 10.88
C LYS A 43 7.78 11.09 12.16
N VAL A 44 9.04 10.68 12.27
CA VAL A 44 9.89 10.99 13.43
C VAL A 44 10.09 12.51 13.54
N LEU A 45 10.33 13.19 12.41
CA LEU A 45 10.47 14.63 12.35
C LEU A 45 9.19 15.34 12.83
N LEU A 46 8.02 14.92 12.36
CA LEU A 46 6.74 15.48 12.82
C LEU A 46 6.53 15.30 14.32
N ILE A 47 6.89 14.13 14.87
CA ILE A 47 6.79 13.86 16.32
C ILE A 47 7.75 14.76 17.10
N ALA A 48 8.99 14.92 16.63
CA ALA A 48 9.98 15.77 17.28
C ALA A 48 9.54 17.25 17.29
N VAL A 49 9.02 17.76 16.16
CA VAL A 49 8.50 19.14 16.07
C VAL A 49 7.27 19.32 16.97
N PHE A 50 6.39 18.32 17.04
CA PHE A 50 5.23 18.37 17.94
C PHE A 50 5.64 18.40 19.42
N ALA A 51 6.60 17.56 19.82
CA ALA A 51 7.15 17.55 21.17
C ALA A 51 7.85 18.88 21.52
N TYR A 52 8.59 19.45 20.56
CA TYR A 52 9.16 20.79 20.70
C TYR A 52 8.08 21.86 20.89
N GLY A 53 7.00 21.80 20.11
CA GLY A 53 5.84 22.69 20.28
C GLY A 53 5.26 22.62 21.70
N LEU A 54 5.07 21.41 22.24
CA LEU A 54 4.61 21.22 23.63
C LEU A 54 5.59 21.80 24.66
N TYR A 55 6.89 21.60 24.44
CA TYR A 55 7.93 22.18 25.30
C TYR A 55 7.89 23.72 25.29
N VAL A 56 7.68 24.33 24.12
CA VAL A 56 7.57 25.79 23.96
C VAL A 56 6.33 26.34 24.68
N ILE A 57 5.18 25.65 24.58
CA ILE A 57 3.97 26.01 25.36
C ILE A 57 4.29 26.02 26.84
N TRP A 58 4.98 24.99 27.33
CA TRP A 58 5.28 24.85 28.75
C TRP A 58 6.32 25.87 29.26
N SER A 59 7.35 26.16 28.47
CA SER A 59 8.58 26.79 28.97
C SER A 59 8.79 28.24 28.53
N ILE A 60 8.12 28.69 27.46
CA ILE A 60 8.41 30.00 26.85
C ILE A 60 7.12 30.81 26.70
N ASP A 61 6.29 30.45 25.71
CA ASP A 61 5.14 31.25 25.32
C ASP A 61 4.08 30.35 24.68
N TRP A 62 2.86 30.47 25.19
CA TRP A 62 1.74 29.64 24.80
C TRP A 62 1.29 29.89 23.36
N ILE A 63 1.36 31.14 22.88
CA ILE A 63 0.93 31.53 21.54
C ILE A 63 1.89 30.94 20.51
N ASN A 64 3.19 31.07 20.75
CA ASN A 64 4.22 30.51 19.86
C ASN A 64 4.12 28.97 19.79
N GLY A 65 3.95 28.32 20.95
CA GLY A 65 3.79 26.88 21.00
C GLY A 65 2.51 26.39 20.29
N LEU A 66 1.38 27.08 20.45
CA LEU A 66 0.13 26.80 19.72
C LEU A 66 0.30 26.98 18.21
N SER A 67 1.02 28.02 17.77
CA SER A 67 1.31 28.26 16.35
C SER A 67 2.10 27.10 15.73
N ILE A 68 3.12 26.61 16.43
CA ILE A 68 3.91 25.44 16.00
C ILE A 68 3.03 24.20 15.87
N ILE A 69 2.20 23.88 16.87
CA ILE A 69 1.30 22.73 16.82
C ILE A 69 0.31 22.84 15.66
N THR A 70 -0.27 24.03 15.46
CA THR A 70 -1.21 24.31 14.37
C THR A 70 -0.53 24.13 13.01
N GLY A 71 0.73 24.59 12.88
CA GLY A 71 1.55 24.38 11.69
C GLY A 71 1.81 22.90 11.37
N VAL A 72 2.16 22.09 12.38
CA VAL A 72 2.32 20.63 12.23
C VAL A 72 1.02 19.98 11.74
N LEU A 73 -0.12 20.39 12.28
CA LEU A 73 -1.43 19.89 11.88
C LEU A 73 -1.74 20.22 10.42
N LEU A 74 -1.45 21.45 9.98
CA LEU A 74 -1.60 21.91 8.60
C LEU A 74 -0.75 21.09 7.63
N VAL A 75 0.54 20.87 7.96
CA VAL A 75 1.44 20.03 7.15
C VAL A 75 0.90 18.60 7.04
N TYR A 76 0.41 18.04 8.14
CA TYR A 76 -0.20 16.71 8.13
C TYR A 76 -1.45 16.64 7.22
N LEU A 77 -2.31 17.66 7.26
CA LEU A 77 -3.49 17.75 6.39
C LEU A 77 -3.10 17.87 4.91
N LEU A 78 -2.09 18.68 4.58
CA LEU A 78 -1.58 18.82 3.22
C LEU A 78 -1.05 17.49 2.70
N ILE A 79 -0.22 16.80 3.49
CA ILE A 79 0.27 15.46 3.18
C ILE A 79 -0.91 14.52 2.88
N LYS A 80 -1.92 14.49 3.75
CA LYS A 80 -3.12 13.66 3.58
C LYS A 80 -3.88 14.01 2.29
N LEU A 81 -4.01 15.30 1.95
CA LEU A 81 -4.62 15.78 0.71
C LEU A 81 -3.83 15.31 -0.52
N PHE A 82 -2.49 15.45 -0.52
CA PHE A 82 -1.64 14.97 -1.60
C PHE A 82 -1.78 13.46 -1.82
N PHE A 83 -1.80 12.65 -0.75
CA PHE A 83 -2.03 11.21 -0.88
C PHE A 83 -3.44 10.87 -1.37
N LYS A 84 -4.45 11.67 -1.00
CA LYS A 84 -5.83 11.49 -1.46
C LYS A 84 -5.98 11.84 -2.95
N LEU A 85 -5.29 12.88 -3.42
CA LEU A 85 -5.28 13.30 -4.83
C LEU A 85 -4.50 12.30 -5.70
N LYS A 86 -3.33 11.84 -5.26
CA LYS A 86 -2.52 10.85 -6.00
C LYS A 86 -3.21 9.48 -6.18
N ARG A 87 -4.25 9.19 -5.39
CA ARG A 87 -5.05 7.95 -5.50
C ARG A 87 -6.25 8.05 -6.46
N LYS A 88 -6.58 9.24 -6.98
CA LYS A 88 -7.55 9.42 -8.07
C LYS A 88 -6.81 9.55 -9.40
#